data_AF-A0A959P499-F1
#
_entry.id   AF-A0A959P499-F1
#
_cell.length_a   1.000
_cell.length_b   1.000
_cell.length_c   1.000
_cell.angle_alpha   90.00
_cell.angle_beta   90.00
_cell.angle_gamma   90.00
#
_symmetry.space_group_name_H-M   'P 1'
#
loop_
_entity.id
_entity.type
_entity.pdbx_description
1 polymer ?
#
loop_
_entity_poly.entity_id
_entity_poly.type
_entity_poly.pdbx_seq_one_letter_code
_entity_poly.pdbx_strand_id
1 'polypeptide(L)'
;IHDGTESVANDFFDNNPQIIDWVIVELRTSTDAASKVSSRACFLKSDGSIVDLDGTSDVEFTNLDPNIDEYYVVVHHRNHLPVMSAAAVSIN
;
A
#
# COMPACT_ATOMS: atom_id res chain seq x y z
N ILE A 1 -1.25 -6.02 -12.70
CA ILE A 1 -2.24 -4.91 -12.67
C ILE A 1 -2.96 -4.99 -11.32
N HIS A 2 -3.38 -3.88 -10.74
CA HIS A 2 -4.20 -3.85 -9.52
C HIS A 2 -5.63 -3.51 -9.97
N ASP A 3 -6.62 -4.26 -9.49
CA ASP A 3 -7.94 -4.30 -10.12
C ASP A 3 -8.87 -3.16 -9.67
N GLY A 4 -8.58 -2.49 -8.54
CA GLY A 4 -9.19 -1.23 -8.14
C GLY A 4 -10.69 -1.30 -7.87
N THR A 5 -11.15 -2.34 -7.16
CA THR A 5 -12.56 -2.54 -6.80
C THR A 5 -12.95 -1.89 -5.48
N GLU A 6 -11.98 -1.33 -4.77
CA GLU A 6 -12.14 -0.73 -3.47
C GLU A 6 -12.91 0.60 -3.53
N SER A 7 -13.71 0.87 -2.49
CA SER A 7 -14.47 2.11 -2.34
C SER A 7 -14.72 2.41 -0.87
N VAL A 8 -15.03 3.67 -0.58
CA VAL A 8 -15.43 4.14 0.76
C VAL A 8 -16.78 4.84 0.67
N ALA A 9 -17.42 5.09 1.80
CA ALA A 9 -18.65 5.86 1.85
C ALA A 9 -18.45 7.30 1.34
N ASN A 10 -19.52 7.93 0.83
CA ASN A 10 -19.44 9.26 0.20
C ASN A 10 -18.93 10.35 1.15
N ASP A 11 -19.22 10.25 2.45
CA ASP A 11 -18.83 11.20 3.50
C ASP A 11 -17.53 10.79 4.22
N PHE A 12 -16.84 9.75 3.73
CA PHE A 12 -15.69 9.18 4.41
C PHE A 12 -14.55 10.20 4.61
N PHE A 13 -14.23 10.99 3.59
CA PHE A 13 -13.14 11.97 3.66
C PHE A 13 -13.48 13.21 4.48
N ASP A 14 -14.77 13.57 4.57
CA ASP A 14 -15.23 14.63 5.47
C ASP A 14 -14.99 14.25 6.93
N ASN A 15 -15.12 12.97 7.26
CA ASN A 15 -14.85 12.40 8.58
C ASN A 15 -13.37 12.05 8.81
N ASN A 16 -12.54 12.03 7.76
CA ASN A 16 -11.12 11.68 7.80
C ASN A 16 -10.25 12.73 7.09
N PRO A 17 -10.27 14.00 7.54
CA PRO A 17 -9.62 15.11 6.85
C PRO A 17 -8.08 14.99 6.80
N GLN A 18 -7.50 14.10 7.61
CA GLN A 18 -6.07 13.82 7.62
C GLN A 18 -5.60 13.04 6.40
N ILE A 19 -6.49 12.39 5.64
CA ILE A 19 -6.16 11.62 4.44
C ILE A 19 -5.94 12.59 3.27
N ILE A 20 -4.78 12.48 2.63
CA ILE A 20 -4.34 13.40 1.57
C ILE A 20 -4.15 12.74 0.21
N ASP A 21 -4.04 11.41 0.15
CA ASP A 21 -3.91 10.69 -1.11
C ASP A 21 -4.44 9.25 -1.01
N TRP A 22 -4.81 8.72 -2.17
CA TRP A 22 -5.13 7.31 -2.39
C TRP A 22 -3.97 6.67 -3.16
N VAL A 23 -3.26 5.75 -2.51
CA VAL A 23 -2.05 5.12 -3.05
C VAL A 23 -2.26 3.62 -3.23
N ILE A 24 -1.46 3.00 -4.10
CA ILE A 24 -1.35 1.54 -4.13
C ILE A 24 -0.03 1.14 -3.47
N VAL A 25 -0.10 0.31 -2.45
CA VAL A 25 1.05 -0.34 -1.84
C VAL A 25 1.22 -1.72 -2.47
N GLU A 26 2.42 -2.01 -2.94
CA GLU A 26 2.77 -3.24 -3.64
C GLU A 26 3.95 -3.92 -2.95
N LEU A 27 3.87 -5.25 -2.82
CA LEU A 27 4.95 -6.08 -2.29
C LEU A 27 5.63 -6.86 -3.41
N ARG A 28 6.96 -6.84 -3.38
CA ARG A 28 7.82 -7.54 -4.34
C ARG A 28 8.88 -8.38 -3.63
N THR A 29 9.23 -9.52 -4.22
CA THR A 29 10.28 -10.41 -3.71
C THR A 29 11.68 -10.08 -4.26
N SER A 30 11.76 -9.24 -5.29
CA SER A 30 13.01 -8.69 -5.82
C SER A 30 12.83 -7.25 -6.31
N THR A 31 13.89 -6.64 -6.84
CA THR A 31 13.82 -5.31 -7.48
C THR A 31 13.07 -5.33 -8.82
N ASP A 32 12.86 -6.50 -9.42
CA ASP A 32 12.17 -6.63 -10.70
C ASP A 32 10.66 -6.42 -10.55
N ALA A 33 10.05 -5.64 -11.44
CA ALA A 33 8.60 -5.41 -11.41
C ALA A 33 7.76 -6.69 -11.58
N ALA A 34 8.32 -7.72 -12.22
CA ALA A 34 7.66 -9.02 -12.39
C ALA A 34 7.60 -9.84 -11.09
N SER A 35 8.37 -9.47 -10.05
CA SER A 35 8.39 -10.14 -8.75
C SER A 35 7.26 -9.69 -7.80
N LYS A 36 6.30 -8.91 -8.30
CA LYS A 36 5.11 -8.53 -7.56
C LYS A 36 4.34 -9.78 -7.11
N VAL A 37 4.10 -9.86 -5.81
CA VAL A 37 3.30 -10.93 -5.19
C VAL A 37 1.96 -10.44 -4.65
N SER A 38 1.87 -9.17 -4.26
CA SER A 38 0.64 -8.59 -3.73
C SER A 38 0.57 -7.09 -3.94
N SER A 39 -0.65 -6.54 -3.96
CA SER A 39 -0.89 -5.09 -4.08
C SER A 39 -2.24 -4.73 -3.49
N ARG A 40 -2.32 -3.61 -2.76
CA ARG A 40 -3.51 -3.15 -2.06
C ARG A 40 -3.68 -1.63 -2.19
N ALA A 41 -4.92 -1.17 -2.28
CA ALA A 41 -5.27 0.24 -2.13
C ALA A 41 -5.18 0.67 -0.66
N CYS A 42 -4.53 1.81 -0.40
CA CYS A 42 -4.33 2.35 0.94
C CYS A 42 -4.47 3.88 0.93
N PHE A 43 -4.56 4.48 2.12
CA PHE A 43 -4.60 5.92 2.29
C PHE A 43 -3.28 6.47 2.83
N LEU A 44 -2.76 7.51 2.20
CA LEU A 44 -1.68 8.32 2.76
C LEU A 44 -2.29 9.45 3.59
N LYS A 45 -1.81 9.60 4.82
CA LYS A 45 -2.16 10.70 5.71
C LYS A 45 -1.14 11.84 5.66
N SER A 46 -1.57 13.02 6.08
CA SER A 46 -0.75 14.25 6.17
C SER A 46 0.47 14.14 7.10
N ASP A 47 0.47 13.20 8.03
CA ASP A 47 1.62 12.87 8.90
C ASP A 47 2.62 11.92 8.23
N GLY A 48 2.37 11.48 7.00
CA GLY A 48 3.20 10.54 6.24
C GLY A 48 2.90 9.07 6.53
N SER A 49 1.97 8.75 7.44
CA SER A 49 1.54 7.38 7.69
C SER A 49 0.66 6.85 6.55
N ILE A 50 0.80 5.56 6.24
CA ILE A 50 -0.09 4.86 5.32
C ILE A 50 -0.94 3.90 6.14
N VAL A 51 -2.26 3.98 5.93
CA VAL A 51 -3.28 3.21 6.66
C VAL A 51 -4.20 2.48 5.68
N ASP A 52 -4.91 1.47 6.17
CA ASP A 52 -5.93 0.76 5.39
C ASP A 52 -7.16 1.66 5.10
N LEU A 53 -8.11 1.15 4.32
CA LEU A 53 -9.26 1.92 3.83
C LEU A 53 -10.31 2.26 4.88
N ASP A 54 -10.14 1.83 6.13
CA ASP A 54 -10.91 2.33 7.26
C ASP A 54 -10.40 3.69 7.79
N GLY A 55 -9.21 4.12 7.33
CA GLY A 55 -8.58 5.39 7.70
C GLY A 55 -7.76 5.35 9.00
N THR A 56 -7.66 4.20 9.66
CA THR A 56 -7.04 4.07 10.98
C THR A 56 -6.15 2.85 11.16
N SER A 57 -6.50 1.70 10.57
CA SER A 57 -5.78 0.44 10.78
C SER A 57 -4.46 0.43 10.01
N ASP A 58 -3.49 -0.31 10.54
CA ASP A 58 -2.25 -0.60 9.83
C ASP A 58 -2.55 -1.40 8.55
N VAL A 59 -1.68 -1.27 7.55
CA VAL A 59 -1.84 -1.98 6.27
C VAL A 59 -1.47 -3.45 6.44
N GLU A 60 -2.43 -4.34 6.19
CA GLU A 60 -2.22 -5.78 6.23
C GLU A 60 -2.25 -6.43 4.84
N PHE A 61 -1.27 -7.31 4.61
CA PHE A 61 -1.19 -8.20 3.46
C PHE A 61 -1.44 -9.63 3.89
N THR A 62 -2.44 -10.28 3.28
CA THR A 62 -2.79 -11.67 3.59
C THR A 62 -2.33 -12.62 2.48
N ASN A 63 -2.22 -13.91 2.83
CA ASN A 63 -1.86 -14.99 1.89
C ASN A 63 -0.49 -14.80 1.22
N LEU A 64 0.48 -14.23 1.96
CA LEU A 64 1.87 -14.18 1.54
C LEU A 64 2.54 -15.56 1.68
N ASP A 65 3.62 -15.79 0.92
CA ASP A 65 4.40 -17.04 1.02
C ASP A 65 5.12 -17.09 2.37
N PRO A 66 4.82 -18.07 3.24
CA PRO A 66 5.40 -18.15 4.58
C PRO A 66 6.91 -18.45 4.59
N ASN A 67 7.52 -18.74 3.43
CA ASN A 67 8.96 -18.94 3.31
C ASN A 67 9.72 -17.66 2.92
N ILE A 68 9.03 -16.52 2.80
CA ILE A 68 9.63 -15.24 2.45
C ILE A 68 9.37 -14.26 3.59
N ASP A 69 10.44 -13.89 4.29
CA ASP A 69 10.36 -13.02 5.47
C ASP A 69 10.45 -11.53 5.12
N GLU A 70 11.04 -11.19 3.96
CA GLU A 70 11.34 -9.82 3.57
C GLU A 70 10.83 -9.49 2.17
N TYR A 71 10.29 -8.27 2.04
CA TYR A 71 9.75 -7.78 0.78
C TYR A 71 10.22 -6.36 0.50
N TYR A 72 10.39 -6.04 -0.77
CA TYR A 72 10.45 -4.65 -1.19
C TYR A 72 9.05 -4.06 -1.17
N VAL A 73 8.91 -2.93 -0.49
CA VAL A 73 7.65 -2.17 -0.44
C VAL A 73 7.71 -1.12 -1.52
N VAL A 74 6.69 -1.09 -2.39
CA VAL A 74 6.57 -0.13 -3.47
C VAL A 74 5.30 0.69 -3.29
N VAL A 75 5.41 2.01 -3.30
CA VAL A 75 4.27 2.92 -3.22
C VAL A 75 4.05 3.57 -4.58
N HIS A 76 2.85 3.39 -5.11
CA HIS A 76 2.40 4.00 -6.35
C HIS A 76 1.45 5.15 -6.04
N HIS A 77 1.87 6.35 -6.40
CA HIS A 77 1.00 7.53 -6.44
C HIS A 77 0.42 7.71 -7.84
N ARG A 78 -0.75 8.34 -7.93
CA ARG A 78 -1.33 8.70 -9.23
C ARG A 78 -0.44 9.73 -9.91
N ASN A 79 -0.04 9.45 -11.15
CA ASN A 79 0.78 10.32 -12.01
C ASN A 79 2.23 10.56 -11.57
N HIS A 80 2.75 9.84 -10.56
CA HIS A 80 4.17 9.89 -10.18
C HIS A 80 4.86 8.55 -10.44
N LEU A 81 6.19 8.57 -10.60
CA LEU A 81 6.98 7.34 -10.64
C LEU A 81 6.86 6.61 -9.29
N PRO A 82 6.63 5.29 -9.25
CA PRO A 82 6.58 4.57 -7.99
C PRO A 82 7.91 4.65 -7.25
N VAL A 83 7.83 4.66 -5.92
CA VAL A 83 8.99 4.65 -5.03
C VAL A 83 9.09 3.29 -4.36
N MET A 84 10.28 2.72 -4.31
CA MET A 84 10.56 1.43 -3.69
C MET A 84 11.46 1.63 -2.47
N SER A 85 11.29 0.80 -1.43
CA SER A 85 12.23 0.73 -0.32
C SER A 85 13.66 0.42 -0.81
N ALA A 86 14.67 1.04 -0.20
CA ALA A 86 16.06 0.85 -0.63
C ALA A 86 16.59 -0.58 -0.40
N ALA A 87 16.01 -1.26 0.59
CA ALA A 87 16.27 -2.66 0.92
C ALA A 87 14.93 -3.38 1.15
N ALA A 88 14.96 -4.71 1.13
CA ALA A 88 13.83 -5.51 1.57
C ALA A 88 13.57 -5.26 3.07
N VAL A 89 12.30 -5.25 3.45
CA VAL A 89 11.82 -4.97 4.80
C VAL A 89 11.11 -6.22 5.31
N SER A 90 11.47 -6.66 6.51
CA SER A 90 10.74 -7.73 7.17
C SER A 90 9.32 -7.28 7.50
N ILE A 91 8.34 -8.10 7.15
CA ILE A 91 6.93 -7.89 7.48
C ILE A 91 6.44 -9.07 8.31
N ASN A 92 5.81 -8.77 9.44
CA ASN A 92 5.34 -9.75 10.42
C ASN A 92 3.90 -10.17 10.17
#